data_AF-A0A8B7NVZ3-F1
#
_entry.id   AF-A0A8B7NVZ3-F1
#
_cell.length_a   1.000
_cell.length_b   1.000
_cell.length_c   1.000
_cell.angle_alpha   90.00
_cell.angle_beta   90.00
_cell.angle_gamma   90.00
#
_symmetry.space_group_name_H-M   'P 1'
#
loop_
_entity.id
_entity.type
_entity.pdbx_description
1 polymer ?
#
loop_
_entity_poly.entity_id
_entity_poly.type
_entity_poly.pdbx_seq_one_letter_code
_entity_poly.pdbx_strand_id
1 'polypeptide(L)'
;MERAVQERKRINASMNCKAPKDGQQLYLSIAKCFNDTQWNDNADIVVEEGVIINPPYTAACVHTIDPSNPQSPRFAELIQKMVNRYHQVKERQPEPSTADLSKAPPPIIESASEASAQR
;
A
#
# COMPACT_ATOMS: atom_id res chain seq x y z
N MET A 1 -15.98 -4.75 -17.39
CA MET A 1 -15.31 -6.00 -16.96
C MET A 1 -13.80 -5.82 -16.83
N GLU A 2 -13.16 -5.08 -17.75
CA GLU A 2 -11.69 -4.89 -17.80
C GLU A 2 -11.08 -4.19 -16.57
N ARG A 3 -11.74 -3.17 -16.01
CA ARG A 3 -11.25 -2.48 -14.80
C ARG A 3 -11.11 -3.39 -13.58
N ALA A 4 -12.06 -4.30 -13.37
CA ALA A 4 -12.00 -5.24 -12.25
C ALA A 4 -10.85 -6.27 -12.41
N VAL A 5 -10.57 -6.66 -13.65
CA VAL A 5 -9.44 -7.55 -13.96
C VAL A 5 -8.10 -6.83 -13.71
N GLN A 6 -7.98 -5.57 -14.12
CA GLN A 6 -6.78 -4.76 -13.87
C GLN A 6 -6.55 -4.52 -12.37
N GLU A 7 -7.59 -4.18 -11.62
CA GLU A 7 -7.49 -4.00 -10.17
C GLU A 7 -7.01 -5.28 -9.47
N ARG A 8 -7.59 -6.43 -9.84
CA ARG A 8 -7.16 -7.72 -9.29
C ARG A 8 -5.71 -8.05 -9.62
N LYS A 9 -5.24 -7.70 -10.83
CA LYS A 9 -3.84 -7.88 -11.21
C LYS A 9 -2.90 -7.04 -10.34
N ARG A 10 -3.24 -5.76 -10.08
CA ARG A 10 -2.44 -4.85 -9.23
C ARG A 10 -2.38 -5.35 -7.78
N ILE A 11 -3.50 -5.81 -7.23
CA ILE A 11 -3.55 -6.40 -5.87
C ILE A 11 -2.65 -7.64 -5.80
N ASN A 12 -2.78 -8.56 -6.75
CA ASN A 12 -1.95 -9.76 -6.80
C ASN A 12 -0.44 -9.42 -6.91
N ALA A 13 -0.09 -8.44 -7.75
CA ALA A 13 1.29 -7.99 -7.90
C ALA A 13 1.85 -7.41 -6.60
N SER A 14 1.05 -6.59 -5.89
CA SER A 14 1.40 -6.05 -4.58
C SER A 14 1.60 -7.14 -3.53
N MET A 15 0.79 -8.20 -3.53
CA MET A 15 0.87 -9.27 -2.51
C MET A 15 2.03 -10.23 -2.75
N ASN A 16 2.43 -10.45 -4.00
CA ASN A 16 3.46 -11.42 -4.36
C ASN A 16 4.88 -10.84 -4.44
N CYS A 17 5.04 -9.53 -4.23
CA CYS A 17 6.33 -8.88 -4.24
C CYS A 17 7.09 -9.09 -2.91
N LYS A 18 8.42 -8.93 -2.94
CA LYS A 18 9.27 -9.00 -1.74
C LYS A 18 9.34 -7.68 -0.95
N ALA A 19 8.59 -6.66 -1.39
CA ALA A 19 8.59 -5.35 -0.77
C ALA A 19 7.94 -5.38 0.63
N PRO A 20 8.38 -4.52 1.57
CA PRO A 20 7.67 -4.33 2.83
C PRO A 20 6.26 -3.78 2.59
N LYS A 21 5.37 -3.97 3.58
CA LYS A 21 3.95 -3.55 3.53
C LYS A 21 3.77 -2.10 3.09
N ASP A 22 4.67 -1.20 3.51
CA ASP A 22 4.61 0.20 3.11
C ASP A 22 4.84 0.40 1.60
N GLY A 23 5.84 -0.27 1.03
CA GLY A 23 6.09 -0.25 -0.40
C GLY A 23 4.93 -0.85 -1.20
N GLN A 24 4.32 -1.93 -0.69
CA GLN A 24 3.12 -2.55 -1.27
C GLN A 24 1.95 -1.56 -1.36
N GLN A 25 1.67 -0.83 -0.29
CA GLN A 25 0.60 0.17 -0.24
C GLN A 25 0.89 1.38 -1.14
N LEU A 26 2.16 1.81 -1.19
CA LEU A 26 2.58 2.86 -2.12
C LEU A 26 2.39 2.42 -3.58
N TYR A 27 2.81 1.21 -3.94
CA TYR A 27 2.60 0.64 -5.27
C TYR A 27 1.13 0.66 -5.67
N LEU A 28 0.23 0.22 -4.79
CA LEU A 28 -1.22 0.26 -5.08
C LEU A 28 -1.72 1.70 -5.28
N SER A 29 -1.20 2.65 -4.53
CA SER A 29 -1.56 4.07 -4.66
C SER A 29 -1.10 4.64 -6.00
N ILE A 30 0.09 4.27 -6.45
CA ILE A 30 0.66 4.72 -7.74
C ILE A 30 -0.01 4.01 -8.91
N ALA A 31 -0.18 2.68 -8.83
CA ALA A 31 -0.80 1.87 -9.88
C ALA A 31 -2.26 2.26 -10.15
N LYS A 32 -2.96 2.91 -9.20
CA LYS A 32 -4.28 3.52 -9.46
C LYS A 32 -4.22 4.70 -10.43
N CYS A 33 -3.11 5.44 -10.43
CA CYS A 33 -2.90 6.61 -11.28
C CYS A 33 -2.24 6.25 -12.62
N PHE A 34 -1.41 5.21 -12.65
CA PHE A 34 -0.66 4.79 -13.85
C PHE A 34 -0.96 3.34 -14.18
N ASN A 35 -1.31 3.07 -15.44
CA ASN A 35 -1.69 1.72 -15.84
C ASN A 35 -0.51 0.75 -15.81
N ASP A 36 0.66 1.23 -16.21
CA ASP A 36 1.86 0.45 -16.41
C ASP A 36 2.85 0.69 -15.27
N THR A 37 2.42 0.24 -14.09
CA THR A 37 3.25 0.19 -12.87
C THR A 37 3.58 -1.26 -12.54
N GLN A 38 4.86 -1.57 -12.40
CA GLN A 38 5.35 -2.93 -12.17
C GLN A 38 6.41 -2.98 -11.08
N TRP A 39 6.68 -4.18 -10.57
CA TRP A 39 7.78 -4.44 -9.67
C TRP A 39 8.99 -4.93 -10.45
N ASN A 40 10.18 -4.49 -10.05
CA ASN A 40 11.43 -5.13 -10.45
C ASN A 40 11.87 -6.18 -9.41
N ASP A 41 12.84 -7.02 -9.77
CA ASP A 41 13.38 -8.09 -8.93
C ASP A 41 13.95 -7.60 -7.58
N ASN A 42 14.43 -6.36 -7.55
CA ASN A 42 14.96 -5.69 -6.36
C ASN A 42 13.88 -5.09 -5.44
N ALA A 43 12.60 -5.39 -5.69
CA ALA A 43 11.46 -4.76 -5.04
C ALA A 43 11.36 -3.25 -5.31
N ASP A 44 11.86 -2.79 -6.46
CA ASP A 44 11.67 -1.40 -6.89
C ASP A 44 10.33 -1.25 -7.61
N ILE A 45 9.67 -0.09 -7.43
CA ILE A 45 8.48 0.27 -8.19
C ILE A 45 8.93 0.94 -9.48
N VAL A 46 8.62 0.35 -10.62
CA VAL A 46 8.92 0.89 -11.95
C VAL A 46 7.63 1.40 -12.57
N VAL A 47 7.63 2.66 -12.98
CA VAL A 47 6.54 3.32 -13.70
C VAL A 47 6.99 3.53 -15.14
N GLU A 48 6.15 3.17 -16.11
CA GLU A 48 6.45 3.15 -17.56
C GLU A 48 7.12 4.42 -18.10
N GLU A 49 6.88 5.58 -17.47
CA GLU A 49 7.45 6.87 -17.86
C GLU A 49 8.92 7.06 -17.48
N GLY A 50 9.66 5.96 -17.39
CA GLY A 50 11.08 5.94 -17.06
C GLY A 50 11.34 6.45 -15.65
N VAL A 51 10.46 6.15 -14.70
CA VAL A 51 10.64 6.51 -13.28
C VAL A 51 10.72 5.25 -12.43
N ILE A 52 11.69 5.20 -11.53
CA ILE A 52 11.87 4.15 -10.54
C ILE A 52 11.77 4.72 -9.13
N ILE A 53 11.23 3.92 -8.21
CA ILE A 53 11.18 4.24 -6.79
C ILE A 53 11.81 3.08 -6.02
N ASN A 54 12.94 3.37 -5.39
CA ASN A 54 13.67 2.39 -4.61
C ASN A 54 13.22 2.39 -3.13
N PRO A 55 13.39 1.27 -2.40
CA PRO A 55 13.35 1.27 -0.95
C PRO A 55 14.31 2.34 -0.38
N PRO A 56 13.96 3.05 0.72
CA PRO A 56 12.81 2.89 1.60
C PRO A 56 11.51 3.58 1.11
N TYR A 57 11.35 3.83 -0.18
CA TYR A 57 10.14 4.38 -0.80
C TYR A 57 9.79 5.81 -0.34
N THR A 58 10.82 6.63 -0.14
CA THR A 58 10.67 8.07 0.17
C THR A 58 10.72 8.90 -1.11
N ALA A 59 10.30 10.16 -1.04
CA ALA A 59 10.37 11.05 -2.20
C ALA A 59 11.81 11.28 -2.69
N ALA A 60 12.81 11.14 -1.82
CA ALA A 60 14.22 11.23 -2.23
C ALA A 60 14.70 10.01 -3.05
N CYS A 61 13.97 8.89 -2.98
CA CYS A 61 14.30 7.64 -3.67
C CYS A 61 13.59 7.50 -5.03
N VAL A 62 13.07 8.60 -5.57
CA VAL A 62 12.43 8.64 -6.89
C VAL A 62 13.46 9.11 -7.90
N HIS A 63 13.78 8.26 -8.86
CA HIS A 63 14.81 8.49 -9.87
C HIS A 63 14.26 8.30 -11.28
N THR A 64 14.84 8.99 -12.25
CA THR A 64 14.59 8.73 -13.67
C THR A 64 15.52 7.63 -14.16
N ILE A 65 14.98 6.67 -14.89
CA ILE A 65 15.71 5.56 -15.53
C ILE A 65 16.19 5.99 -16.91
N ASP A 66 15.34 6.73 -17.64
CA ASP A 66 15.65 7.20 -18.99
C ASP A 66 15.82 8.72 -19.02
N PRO A 67 17.07 9.22 -19.01
CA PRO A 67 17.35 10.65 -19.16
C PRO A 67 17.07 11.16 -20.58
N SER A 68 16.87 10.27 -21.56
CA SER A 68 16.58 10.63 -22.96
C SER A 68 15.11 11.01 -23.17
N ASN A 69 14.22 10.57 -22.28
CA ASN A 69 12.82 10.94 -22.32
C ASN A 69 12.65 12.36 -21.74
N PRO A 70 12.27 13.37 -22.54
CA PRO A 70 12.15 14.75 -22.08
C PRO A 70 11.02 14.94 -21.04
N GLN A 71 10.11 13.97 -20.91
CA GLN A 71 9.04 14.00 -19.93
C GLN A 71 9.43 13.37 -18.59
N SER A 72 10.49 12.55 -18.55
CA SER A 72 10.87 11.82 -17.33
C SER A 72 11.10 12.71 -16.10
N PRO A 73 11.67 13.95 -16.21
CA PRO A 73 11.82 14.82 -15.04
C PRO A 73 10.47 15.30 -14.49
N ARG A 74 9.52 15.61 -15.38
CA ARG A 74 8.16 16.04 -14.99
C ARG A 74 7.41 14.92 -14.30
N PHE A 75 7.53 13.70 -14.82
CA PHE A 75 6.95 12.52 -14.19
C PHE A 75 7.60 12.23 -12.84
N ALA A 76 8.93 12.31 -12.72
CA ALA A 76 9.62 12.15 -11.45
C ALA A 76 9.13 13.15 -10.40
N GLU A 77 8.98 14.43 -10.74
CA GLU A 77 8.40 15.44 -9.85
C GLU A 77 6.96 15.10 -9.41
N LEU A 78 6.13 14.59 -10.33
CA LEU A 78 4.76 14.17 -10.03
C LEU A 78 4.74 12.97 -9.09
N ILE A 79 5.55 11.94 -9.37
CA ILE A 79 5.71 10.76 -8.52
C ILE A 79 6.20 11.19 -7.12
N GLN A 80 7.21 12.04 -7.02
CA GLN A 80 7.70 12.59 -5.74
C GLN A 80 6.60 13.26 -4.94
N LYS A 81 5.74 14.07 -5.58
CA LYS A 81 4.59 14.70 -4.92
C LYS A 81 3.57 13.67 -4.40
N MET A 82 3.32 12.60 -5.14
CA MET A 82 2.43 11.53 -4.70
C MET A 82 3.02 10.73 -3.53
N VAL A 83 4.31 10.41 -3.57
CA VAL A 83 5.02 9.74 -2.47
C VAL A 83 4.98 10.60 -1.21
N ASN A 84 5.29 11.90 -1.31
CA ASN A 84 5.19 12.83 -0.19
C ASN A 84 3.77 12.94 0.37
N ARG A 85 2.76 12.98 -0.51
CA ARG A 85 1.35 13.01 -0.08
C ARG A 85 0.97 11.71 0.63
N TYR A 86 1.39 10.56 0.11
CA TYR A 86 1.12 9.26 0.71
C TYR A 86 1.65 9.20 2.16
N HIS A 87 2.91 9.61 2.37
CA HIS A 87 3.49 9.66 3.72
C HIS A 87 2.80 10.66 4.63
N GLN A 88 2.46 11.86 4.15
CA GLN A 88 1.71 12.84 4.95
C GLN A 88 0.31 12.36 5.36
N VAL A 89 -0.39 11.63 4.48
CA VAL A 89 -1.71 11.06 4.80
C VAL A 89 -1.57 9.92 5.80
N LYS A 90 -0.53 9.09 5.64
CA LYS A 90 -0.20 8.01 6.57
C LYS A 90 0.11 8.54 7.97
N GLU A 91 0.89 9.61 8.09
CA GLU A 91 1.19 10.24 9.40
C GLU A 91 -0.04 10.88 10.06
N ARG A 92 -1.02 11.33 9.28
CA ARG A 92 -2.27 11.90 9.80
C ARG A 92 -3.31 10.87 10.21
N GLN A 93 -3.13 9.61 9.83
CA GLN A 93 -3.89 8.49 10.35
C GLN A 93 -3.04 7.90 11.50
N PRO A 94 -3.18 8.39 12.75
CA PRO A 94 -2.65 7.61 13.86
C PRO A 94 -3.27 6.23 13.75
N GLU A 95 -2.44 5.20 13.78
CA GLU A 95 -2.84 3.81 14.01
C GLU A 95 -4.00 3.82 15.02
N PRO A 96 -5.11 3.07 14.80
CA PRO A 96 -6.08 2.88 15.86
C PRO A 96 -5.30 2.37 17.07
N SER A 97 -5.16 3.23 18.08
CA SER A 97 -4.37 2.98 19.28
C SER A 97 -4.88 1.69 19.91
N THR A 98 -4.16 0.59 19.73
CA THR A 98 -4.39 -0.65 20.49
C THR A 98 -3.83 -0.55 21.91
N ALA A 99 -3.49 0.65 22.39
CA ALA A 99 -2.94 0.88 23.72
C ALA A 99 -4.01 1.11 24.81
N ASP A 100 -5.32 1.00 24.51
CA ASP A 100 -6.39 1.10 25.51
C ASP A 100 -7.25 -0.16 25.57
N LEU A 101 -6.66 -1.30 25.95
CA LEU A 101 -7.41 -2.49 26.37
C LEU A 101 -6.94 -3.06 27.74
N SER A 102 -6.11 -2.34 28.50
CA SER A 102 -5.71 -2.77 29.85
C SER A 102 -6.72 -2.38 30.95
N LYS A 103 -7.91 -1.87 30.59
CA LYS A 103 -8.95 -1.52 31.56
C LYS A 103 -10.36 -1.81 31.08
N ALA A 104 -10.60 -3.03 30.62
CA ALA A 104 -11.95 -3.59 30.56
C ALA A 104 -12.00 -4.83 31.46
N PRO A 105 -12.98 -4.95 32.38
CA PRO A 105 -13.19 -6.18 33.13
C PRO A 105 -13.46 -7.32 32.14
N PRO A 106 -13.09 -8.57 32.48
CA PRO A 106 -13.22 -9.69 31.57
C PRO A 106 -14.67 -9.83 31.09
N PRO A 107 -14.89 -10.27 29.84
CA PRO A 107 -16.24 -10.60 29.39
C PRO A 107 -16.80 -11.66 30.33
N ILE A 108 -17.94 -11.34 30.95
CA ILE A 108 -18.76 -12.34 31.64
C ILE A 108 -19.18 -13.31 30.54
N ILE A 109 -18.50 -14.46 30.48
CA ILE A 109 -18.95 -15.59 29.69
C ILE A 109 -20.19 -16.09 30.42
N GLU A 110 -21.35 -15.58 30.01
CA GLU A 110 -22.65 -16.08 30.46
C GLU A 110 -22.71 -17.56 30.08
N SER A 111 -22.63 -18.39 31.11
CA SER A 111 -22.67 -19.84 31.03
C SER A 111 -24.04 -20.27 30.53
N ALA A 112 -24.19 -20.44 29.21
CA ALA A 112 -25.30 -21.19 28.66
C ALA A 112 -24.95 -22.67 28.70
N SER A 113 -25.14 -23.29 29.86
CA SER A 113 -25.19 -24.75 30.01
C SER A 113 -25.97 -25.13 31.27
N GLU A 114 -27.27 -25.33 31.10
CA GLU A 114 -28.20 -26.26 31.79
C GLU A 114 -29.61 -25.85 31.34
N ALA A 115 -30.61 -26.69 31.11
CA ALA A 115 -30.73 -28.14 30.96
C ALA A 115 -32.18 -28.40 30.51
N SER A 116 -32.37 -29.54 29.82
CA SER A 116 -33.50 -30.47 29.97
C SER A 116 -34.96 -30.01 29.96
N ALA A 117 -35.68 -30.61 29.01
CA ALA A 117 -36.90 -31.40 29.23
C ALA A 117 -38.29 -30.74 29.39
N GLN A 118 -39.25 -31.43 28.78
CA GLN A 118 -40.71 -31.45 28.96
C GLN A 118 -41.53 -30.31 28.32
N ARG A 119 -42.25 -30.64 27.25
CA ARG A 119 -43.63 -31.15 27.34
C ARG A 119 -44.00 -31.98 26.12
#